data_AF-A0AAN6ZI64-F1
#
_entry.id   AF-A0AAN6ZI64-F1
#
_cell.length_a   1.000
_cell.length_b   1.000
_cell.length_c   1.000
_cell.angle_alpha   90.00
_cell.angle_beta   90.00
_cell.angle_gamma   90.00
#
_symmetry.space_group_name_H-M   'P 1'
#
loop_
_entity.id
_entity.type
_entity.pdbx_description
1 polymer ?
#
loop_
_entity_poly.entity_id
_entity_poly.type
_entity_poly.pdbx_seq_one_letter_code
_entity_poly.pdbx_strand_id
1 'polypeptide(L)'
;MKFTTLLPFLSFTLSHAIPLTPRDETSTTCGRRNTPEYCAGTNYTVSLLSTYLCGDSRLGPTRLPTLHDDLPVAPVLATALFGYDRFGGLCPGAFLARWLIPGEGWWQYPPQDGFRGVKRAAAAVDAGTPIDGNVTLAVNTLVDRFGSEYGNFVSPAGASYGQRALPPSSLATSDPA
;
A
#
# COMPACT_ATOMS: atom_id res chain seq x y z
N MET A 1 -50.38 37.26 27.63
CA MET A 1 -49.12 36.49 27.66
C MET A 1 -49.37 35.13 27.02
N LYS A 2 -48.75 34.85 25.86
CA LYS A 2 -48.75 33.53 25.22
C LYS A 2 -47.29 33.07 25.16
N PHE A 3 -46.95 31.99 25.85
CA PHE A 3 -45.64 31.37 25.79
C PHE A 3 -45.64 30.36 24.64
N THR A 4 -44.85 30.66 23.60
CA THR A 4 -44.61 29.76 22.48
C THR A 4 -43.28 29.06 22.73
N THR A 5 -43.33 27.78 23.08
CA THR A 5 -42.14 26.95 23.32
C THR A 5 -41.62 26.43 21.98
N LEU A 6 -40.45 26.90 21.55
CA LEU A 6 -39.72 26.30 20.43
C LEU A 6 -38.88 25.12 20.94
N LEU A 7 -39.17 23.91 20.45
CA LEU A 7 -38.26 22.78 20.58
C LEU A 7 -37.13 22.87 19.54
N PRO A 8 -35.86 22.70 19.92
CA PRO A 8 -34.77 22.58 18.96
C PRO A 8 -34.77 21.19 18.34
N PHE A 9 -34.81 21.14 17.00
CA PHE A 9 -34.54 19.91 16.26
C PHE A 9 -33.03 19.61 16.31
N LEU A 10 -32.67 18.55 17.01
CA LEU A 10 -31.31 18.00 17.00
C LEU A 10 -31.16 17.16 15.72
N SER A 11 -30.49 17.72 14.70
CA SER A 11 -30.16 16.98 13.48
C SER A 11 -29.01 16.01 13.75
N PHE A 12 -29.32 14.72 13.89
CA PHE A 12 -28.33 13.66 13.85
C PHE A 12 -27.87 13.45 12.39
N THR A 13 -26.63 13.79 12.08
CA THR A 13 -26.00 13.40 10.82
C THR A 13 -25.66 11.91 10.90
N LEU A 14 -26.31 11.10 10.05
CA LEU A 14 -25.93 9.70 9.86
C LEU A 14 -24.54 9.65 9.22
N SER A 15 -23.52 9.36 10.03
CA SER A 15 -22.20 9.02 9.54
C SER A 15 -22.32 7.71 8.77
N HIS A 16 -22.26 7.78 7.43
CA HIS A 16 -22.28 6.61 6.58
C HIS A 16 -20.94 5.91 6.72
N ALA A 17 -20.87 4.94 7.61
CA ALA A 17 -19.76 3.99 7.63
C ALA A 17 -19.83 3.22 6.30
N ILE A 18 -18.86 3.47 5.42
CA ILE A 18 -18.64 2.62 4.24
C ILE A 18 -18.37 1.23 4.82
N PRO A 19 -19.21 0.21 4.56
CA PRO A 19 -18.89 -1.13 4.98
C PRO A 19 -17.58 -1.50 4.30
N LEU A 20 -16.52 -1.68 5.09
CA LEU A 20 -15.33 -2.37 4.65
C LEU A 20 -15.76 -3.81 4.44
N THR A 21 -16.27 -4.13 3.25
CA THR A 21 -16.42 -5.51 2.83
C THR A 21 -15.03 -6.13 2.94
N PRO A 22 -14.83 -7.14 3.81
CA PRO A 22 -13.61 -7.94 3.73
C PRO A 22 -13.55 -8.44 2.30
N ARG A 23 -12.52 -8.02 1.55
CA ARG A 23 -12.30 -8.60 0.23
C ARG A 23 -11.96 -10.05 0.50
N ASP A 24 -12.93 -10.90 0.19
CA ASP A 24 -12.93 -12.32 0.49
C ASP A 24 -11.61 -12.96 0.05
N GLU A 25 -11.19 -13.89 0.90
CA GLU A 25 -9.89 -14.52 0.92
C GLU A 25 -9.50 -15.08 -0.45
N THR A 26 -8.22 -14.91 -0.81
CA THR A 26 -7.56 -15.68 -1.87
C THR A 26 -8.36 -15.79 -3.16
N SER A 27 -8.13 -14.89 -4.11
CA SER A 27 -8.60 -15.03 -5.49
C SER A 27 -8.39 -16.48 -5.96
N THR A 28 -9.45 -17.30 -5.91
CA THR A 28 -9.41 -18.75 -6.19
C THR A 28 -8.96 -19.02 -7.62
N THR A 29 -9.05 -18.00 -8.46
CA THR A 29 -8.56 -17.95 -9.83
C THR A 29 -7.06 -18.17 -9.99
N CYS A 30 -6.25 -17.90 -8.95
CA CYS A 30 -4.80 -18.10 -9.02
C CYS A 30 -4.36 -19.46 -8.44
N GLY A 31 -5.26 -20.26 -7.90
CA GLY A 31 -4.90 -21.49 -7.19
C GLY A 31 -4.28 -21.25 -5.81
N ARG A 32 -3.65 -22.28 -5.24
CA ARG A 32 -3.17 -22.28 -3.85
C ARG A 32 -1.87 -21.47 -3.70
N ARG A 33 -1.81 -20.57 -2.71
CA ARG A 33 -0.63 -19.74 -2.40
C ARG A 33 0.66 -20.56 -2.39
N ASN A 34 1.73 -20.00 -2.98
CA ASN A 34 3.08 -20.58 -3.05
C ASN A 34 3.17 -21.93 -3.81
N THR A 35 2.16 -22.31 -4.59
CA THR A 35 2.28 -23.38 -5.58
C THR A 35 2.79 -22.84 -6.92
N PRO A 36 3.36 -23.69 -7.80
CA PRO A 36 3.77 -23.27 -9.14
C PRO A 36 2.65 -22.61 -9.96
N GLU A 37 1.40 -23.05 -9.79
CA GLU A 37 0.22 -22.47 -10.45
C GLU A 37 -0.03 -21.03 -9.99
N TYR A 38 -0.06 -20.81 -8.67
CA TYR A 38 -0.19 -19.47 -8.08
C TYR A 38 0.96 -18.54 -8.44
N CYS A 39 2.15 -19.10 -8.59
CA CYS A 39 3.37 -18.37 -8.89
C CYS A 39 3.68 -18.31 -10.40
N ALA A 40 2.73 -18.67 -11.26
CA ALA A 40 2.91 -18.55 -12.69
C ALA A 40 3.26 -17.10 -13.08
N GLY A 41 4.33 -16.94 -13.87
CA GLY A 41 4.84 -15.63 -14.31
C GLY A 41 5.74 -14.90 -13.31
N THR A 42 6.18 -15.56 -12.23
CA THR A 42 7.16 -15.02 -11.26
C THR A 42 8.50 -15.75 -11.37
N ASN A 43 9.53 -15.27 -10.67
CA ASN A 43 10.78 -16.01 -10.50
C ASN A 43 10.65 -17.05 -9.37
N TYR A 44 9.87 -18.10 -9.62
CA TYR A 44 9.52 -19.07 -8.59
C TYR A 44 10.75 -19.83 -8.06
N THR A 45 11.12 -19.54 -6.81
CA THR A 45 12.35 -20.07 -6.19
C THR A 45 12.02 -20.82 -4.91
N VAL A 46 12.03 -22.15 -4.96
CA VAL A 46 11.60 -23.02 -3.85
C VAL A 46 12.37 -22.76 -2.54
N SER A 47 13.68 -22.54 -2.63
CA SER A 47 14.53 -22.27 -1.46
C SER A 47 14.21 -20.96 -0.74
N LEU A 48 13.47 -20.05 -1.38
CA LEU A 48 13.12 -18.74 -0.85
C LEU A 48 11.64 -18.64 -0.44
N LEU A 49 10.84 -19.71 -0.52
CA LEU A 49 9.40 -19.66 -0.22
C LEU A 49 9.06 -19.30 1.23
N SER A 50 9.98 -19.55 2.17
CA SER A 50 9.83 -19.11 3.56
C SER A 50 10.08 -17.61 3.74
N THR A 51 10.87 -17.01 2.84
CA THR A 51 11.30 -15.61 2.92
C THR A 51 10.39 -14.71 2.10
N TYR A 52 10.17 -15.06 0.83
CA TYR A 52 9.43 -14.25 -0.13
C TYR A 52 8.24 -15.02 -0.71
N LEU A 53 7.15 -14.30 -0.99
CA LEU A 53 6.01 -14.92 -1.66
C LEU A 53 6.46 -15.44 -3.04
N CYS A 54 6.10 -16.68 -3.36
CA CYS A 54 6.61 -17.40 -4.53
C CYS A 54 8.13 -17.56 -4.60
N GLY A 55 8.87 -17.24 -3.54
CA GLY A 55 10.33 -17.17 -3.57
C GLY A 55 10.87 -16.03 -4.42
N ASP A 56 10.02 -15.07 -4.80
CA ASP A 56 10.38 -13.93 -5.63
C ASP A 56 10.41 -12.66 -4.76
N SER A 57 11.59 -12.09 -4.54
CA SER A 57 11.79 -10.95 -3.64
C SER A 57 10.98 -9.71 -4.03
N ARG A 58 10.64 -9.56 -5.32
CA ARG A 58 9.79 -8.47 -5.82
C ARG A 58 8.38 -8.55 -5.23
N LEU A 59 7.92 -9.75 -4.89
CA LEU A 59 6.61 -9.94 -4.31
C LEU A 59 6.56 -9.67 -2.81
N GLY A 60 7.68 -9.33 -2.16
CA GLY A 60 7.73 -9.05 -0.72
C GLY A 60 7.67 -10.30 0.15
N PRO A 61 7.69 -10.14 1.48
CA PRO A 61 7.86 -11.26 2.41
C PRO A 61 6.67 -12.22 2.37
N THR A 62 6.91 -13.51 2.62
CA THR A 62 5.85 -14.54 2.66
C THR A 62 4.83 -14.25 3.75
N ARG A 63 5.31 -13.81 4.92
CA ARG A 63 4.50 -13.43 6.08
C ARG A 63 4.54 -11.92 6.24
N LEU A 64 3.37 -11.30 6.37
CA LEU A 64 3.28 -9.91 6.77
C LEU A 64 3.27 -9.82 8.31
N PRO A 65 3.81 -8.74 8.90
CA PRO A 65 3.70 -8.49 10.32
C PRO A 65 2.26 -8.55 10.83
N THR A 66 2.06 -9.13 12.00
CA THR A 66 0.76 -9.25 12.68
C THR A 66 0.80 -8.63 14.07
N LEU A 67 -0.37 -8.32 14.64
CA LEU A 67 -0.48 -7.83 16.02
C LEU A 67 0.09 -8.79 17.08
N HIS A 68 0.29 -10.06 16.72
CA HIS A 68 0.77 -11.11 17.60
C HIS A 68 2.27 -11.39 17.48
N ASP A 69 2.98 -10.66 16.62
CA ASP A 69 4.42 -10.82 16.50
C ASP A 69 5.12 -10.21 17.72
N ASP A 70 6.13 -10.90 18.25
CA ASP A 70 6.93 -10.47 19.41
C ASP A 70 7.97 -9.40 18.99
N LEU A 71 7.45 -8.27 18.50
CA LEU A 71 8.24 -7.11 18.08
C LEU A 71 7.61 -5.84 18.67
N PRO A 72 8.40 -4.93 19.27
CA PRO A 72 7.86 -3.68 19.82
C PRO A 72 7.07 -2.84 18.81
N VAL A 73 7.44 -2.93 17.52
CA VAL A 73 6.80 -2.20 16.42
C VAL A 73 5.61 -2.94 15.79
N ALA A 74 5.31 -4.17 16.22
CA ALA A 74 4.24 -4.99 15.63
C ALA A 74 2.87 -4.29 15.60
N PRO A 75 2.43 -3.58 16.66
CA PRO A 75 1.14 -2.88 16.63
C PRO A 75 1.06 -1.81 15.54
N VAL A 76 2.13 -1.04 15.35
CA VAL A 76 2.20 0.03 14.34
C VAL A 76 2.25 -0.56 12.93
N LEU A 77 3.07 -1.59 12.71
CA LEU A 77 3.20 -2.26 11.41
C LEU A 77 1.90 -2.98 11.00
N ALA A 78 1.27 -3.69 11.92
CA ALA A 78 0.01 -4.37 11.65
C ALA A 78 -1.11 -3.37 11.34
N THR A 79 -1.13 -2.23 12.02
CA THR A 79 -2.07 -1.13 11.72
C THR A 79 -1.80 -0.53 10.35
N ALA A 80 -0.53 -0.26 10.01
CA ALA A 80 -0.16 0.26 8.69
C ALA A 80 -0.54 -0.72 7.56
N LEU A 81 -0.47 -2.02 7.81
CA LEU A 81 -0.84 -3.07 6.84
C LEU A 81 -2.32 -3.47 6.90
N PHE A 82 -3.12 -2.85 7.76
CA PHE A 82 -4.54 -3.17 7.86
C PHE A 82 -5.25 -2.89 6.52
N GLY A 83 -5.93 -3.91 5.99
CA GLY A 83 -6.60 -3.82 4.68
C GLY A 83 -5.67 -3.80 3.47
N TYR A 84 -4.36 -4.04 3.63
CA TYR A 84 -3.43 -4.09 2.51
C TYR A 84 -3.66 -5.33 1.63
N ASP A 85 -4.26 -5.11 0.46
CA ASP A 85 -4.31 -6.09 -0.63
C ASP A 85 -3.07 -5.95 -1.50
N ARG A 86 -2.12 -6.88 -1.32
CA ARG A 86 -0.80 -6.85 -1.98
C ARG A 86 -0.87 -6.71 -3.49
N PHE A 87 -1.86 -7.30 -4.14
CA PHE A 87 -1.96 -7.35 -5.60
C PHE A 87 -3.22 -6.69 -6.15
N GLY A 88 -4.04 -6.09 -5.29
CA GLY A 88 -5.28 -5.45 -5.70
C GLY A 88 -6.23 -6.40 -6.43
N GLY A 89 -6.16 -7.71 -6.17
CA GLY A 89 -6.95 -8.75 -6.84
C GLY A 89 -6.32 -9.36 -8.11
N LEU A 90 -5.08 -9.04 -8.45
CA LEU A 90 -4.33 -9.71 -9.52
C LEU A 90 -3.59 -10.96 -9.01
N CYS A 91 -3.35 -11.93 -9.89
CA CYS A 91 -2.39 -13.00 -9.62
C CYS A 91 -0.95 -12.46 -9.63
N PRO A 92 0.00 -13.07 -8.91
CA PRO A 92 1.37 -12.57 -8.76
C PRO A 92 2.08 -12.21 -10.07
N GLY A 93 2.08 -13.11 -11.07
CA GLY A 93 2.71 -12.84 -12.36
C GLY A 93 2.05 -11.70 -13.13
N ALA A 94 0.71 -11.60 -13.08
CA ALA A 94 -0.03 -10.52 -13.72
C ALA A 94 0.24 -9.17 -13.05
N PHE A 95 0.42 -9.15 -11.72
CA PHE A 95 0.83 -7.96 -11.00
C PHE A 95 2.23 -7.49 -11.43
N LEU A 96 3.22 -8.41 -11.49
CA LEU A 96 4.56 -8.07 -11.96
C LEU A 96 4.58 -7.59 -13.40
N ALA A 97 3.84 -8.26 -14.29
CA ALA A 97 3.72 -7.86 -15.69
C ALA A 97 3.10 -6.46 -15.87
N ARG A 98 2.27 -6.02 -14.92
CA ARG A 98 1.65 -4.69 -14.95
C ARG A 98 2.57 -3.59 -14.44
N TRP A 99 3.39 -3.86 -13.43
CA TRP A 99 4.08 -2.82 -12.65
C TRP A 99 5.61 -2.84 -12.73
N LEU A 100 6.20 -3.82 -13.41
CA LEU A 100 7.62 -3.80 -13.73
C LEU A 100 7.87 -3.17 -15.10
N ILE A 101 9.05 -2.59 -15.25
CA ILE A 101 9.59 -2.19 -16.54
C ILE A 101 9.85 -3.48 -17.35
N PRO A 102 9.25 -3.62 -18.56
CA PRO A 102 9.40 -4.82 -19.37
C PRO A 102 10.87 -5.13 -19.66
N GLY A 103 11.31 -6.35 -19.33
CA GLY A 103 12.67 -6.83 -19.60
C GLY A 103 13.75 -6.39 -18.60
N GLU A 104 13.48 -5.41 -17.73
CA GLU A 104 14.48 -4.90 -16.79
C GLU A 104 14.38 -5.51 -15.38
N GLY A 105 13.20 -6.04 -15.01
CA GLY A 105 12.98 -6.63 -13.69
C GLY A 105 12.85 -5.62 -12.55
N TRP A 106 12.87 -4.32 -12.86
CA TRP A 106 12.72 -3.20 -11.93
C TRP A 106 11.30 -2.63 -11.95
N TRP A 107 10.88 -1.98 -10.86
CA TRP A 107 9.57 -1.33 -10.77
C TRP A 107 9.46 -0.13 -11.70
N GLN A 108 8.33 -0.02 -12.40
CA GLN A 108 7.95 1.18 -13.12
C GLN A 108 7.32 2.17 -12.14
N TYR A 109 8.13 3.05 -11.57
CA TYR A 109 7.64 4.11 -10.68
C TYR A 109 6.87 5.19 -11.46
N PRO A 110 5.90 5.86 -10.82
CA PRO A 110 5.19 6.98 -11.43
C PRO A 110 6.15 8.14 -11.76
N PRO A 111 5.85 8.94 -12.79
CA PRO A 111 6.60 10.17 -13.07
C PRO A 111 6.45 11.19 -11.94
N GLN A 112 7.26 12.26 -11.96
CA GLN A 112 7.16 13.39 -11.03
C GLN A 112 7.21 12.97 -9.56
N ASP A 113 8.13 12.05 -9.22
CA ASP A 113 8.32 11.54 -7.86
C ASP A 113 7.03 10.99 -7.20
N GLY A 114 6.07 10.57 -8.02
CA GLY A 114 4.77 10.06 -7.56
C GLY A 114 3.82 11.11 -7.00
N PHE A 115 4.12 12.40 -7.13
CA PHE A 115 3.16 13.44 -6.82
C PHE A 115 1.93 13.33 -7.71
N ARG A 116 0.75 13.54 -7.13
CA ARG A 116 -0.51 13.53 -7.86
C ARG A 116 -0.55 14.72 -8.82
N GLY A 117 -0.76 14.49 -10.10
CA GLY A 117 -0.97 15.55 -11.08
C GLY A 117 -2.38 16.15 -11.04
N VAL A 118 -2.51 17.46 -11.25
CA VAL A 118 -3.81 18.09 -11.58
C VAL A 118 -4.05 17.94 -13.08
N LYS A 119 -5.11 17.22 -13.48
CA LYS A 119 -5.62 17.29 -14.85
C LYS A 119 -6.33 18.63 -15.03
N ARG A 120 -5.65 19.64 -15.59
CA ARG A 120 -6.38 20.78 -16.17
C ARG A 120 -7.12 20.26 -17.40
N ALA A 121 -8.44 20.46 -17.43
CA ALA A 121 -9.32 19.99 -18.49
C ALA A 121 -8.90 20.55 -19.85
N ALA A 122 -7.99 19.86 -20.57
CA ALA A 122 -7.76 19.94 -22.02
C ALA A 122 -6.48 19.20 -22.51
N ALA A 123 -5.57 18.74 -21.64
CA ALA A 123 -4.37 18.04 -22.11
C ALA A 123 -4.43 16.55 -21.75
N ALA A 124 -4.84 15.74 -22.72
CA ALA A 124 -4.56 14.32 -22.72
C ALA A 124 -3.04 14.14 -22.94
N VAL A 125 -2.45 13.17 -22.23
CA VAL A 125 -1.07 12.62 -22.36
C VAL A 125 0.00 13.15 -21.40
N ASP A 126 -0.07 14.35 -20.82
CA ASP A 126 0.93 14.78 -19.82
C ASP A 126 0.50 14.46 -18.38
N ALA A 127 1.46 14.10 -17.52
CA ALA A 127 1.29 13.72 -16.10
C ALA A 127 0.65 14.81 -15.20
N GLY A 128 0.12 15.89 -15.79
CA GLY A 128 -0.34 17.08 -15.09
C GLY A 128 0.82 17.85 -14.48
N THR A 129 0.55 19.02 -13.92
CA THR A 129 1.49 19.66 -12.99
C THR A 129 1.40 18.93 -11.65
N PRO A 130 2.51 18.50 -11.04
CA PRO A 130 2.47 17.84 -9.74
C PRO A 130 1.84 18.79 -8.70
N ILE A 131 1.10 18.21 -7.75
CA ILE A 131 0.63 18.92 -6.57
C ILE A 131 1.70 18.74 -5.49
N ASP A 132 2.67 19.65 -5.49
CA ASP A 132 3.78 19.68 -4.55
C ASP A 132 4.06 21.12 -4.07
N GLY A 133 4.92 21.24 -3.05
CA GLY A 133 5.31 22.53 -2.48
C GLY A 133 6.24 22.37 -1.28
N ASN A 134 7.02 23.41 -1.02
CA ASN A 134 7.94 23.41 0.11
C ASN A 134 7.18 23.61 1.42
N VAL A 135 7.40 22.69 2.36
CA VAL A 135 6.86 22.75 3.72
C VAL A 135 7.99 22.53 4.71
N THR A 136 8.10 23.39 5.72
CA THR A 136 9.00 23.18 6.85
C THR A 136 8.30 22.31 7.88
N LEU A 137 8.82 21.13 8.16
CA LEU A 137 8.33 20.27 9.24
C LEU A 137 8.64 20.93 10.59
N ALA A 138 7.64 21.06 11.45
CA ALA A 138 7.84 21.56 12.80
C ALA A 138 8.69 20.57 13.61
N VAL A 139 9.45 21.07 14.58
CA VAL A 139 10.20 20.23 15.52
C VAL A 139 9.23 19.25 16.19
N ASN A 140 9.65 17.99 16.34
CA ASN A 140 8.86 16.85 16.84
C ASN A 140 7.77 16.32 15.89
N THR A 141 7.75 16.73 14.62
CA THR A 141 6.89 16.07 13.61
C THR A 141 7.36 14.63 13.42
N LEU A 142 6.45 13.67 13.63
CA LEU A 142 6.76 12.25 13.47
C LEU A 142 6.55 11.81 12.02
N VAL A 143 7.58 11.18 11.45
CA VAL A 143 7.57 10.56 10.13
C VAL A 143 8.02 9.11 10.24
N ASP A 144 7.61 8.29 9.28
CA ASP A 144 8.07 6.91 9.13
C ASP A 144 8.39 6.59 7.66
N ARG A 145 9.02 5.43 7.44
CA ARG A 145 9.44 4.96 6.12
C ARG A 145 9.54 3.43 6.08
N PHE A 146 9.18 2.85 4.94
CA PHE A 146 9.50 1.47 4.58
C PHE A 146 10.65 1.48 3.57
N GLY A 147 11.83 0.99 3.97
CA GLY A 147 13.02 0.90 3.14
C GLY A 147 14.26 1.53 3.77
N SER A 148 15.39 1.44 3.06
CA SER A 148 16.69 1.95 3.51
C SER A 148 16.71 3.47 3.76
N GLU A 149 17.57 3.90 4.68
CA GLU A 149 17.83 5.31 5.04
C GLU A 149 18.49 6.12 3.90
N TYR A 150 18.97 5.47 2.83
CA TYR A 150 19.52 6.17 1.66
C TYR A 150 18.46 6.87 0.79
N GLY A 151 17.17 6.65 1.02
CA GLY A 151 16.09 7.22 0.21
C GLY A 151 15.48 8.50 0.78
N ASN A 152 14.80 9.26 -0.08
CA ASN A 152 14.33 10.62 0.23
C ASN A 152 12.79 10.74 0.40
N PHE A 153 12.08 9.63 0.56
CA PHE A 153 10.62 9.61 0.72
C PHE A 153 10.22 9.15 2.13
N VAL A 154 9.44 9.97 2.82
CA VAL A 154 8.87 9.66 4.14
C VAL A 154 7.36 9.87 4.11
N SER A 155 6.64 9.31 5.07
CA SER A 155 5.22 9.57 5.26
C SER A 155 4.96 10.04 6.69
N PRO A 156 3.78 10.65 6.97
CA PRO A 156 3.34 10.82 8.35
C PRO A 156 3.36 9.48 9.08
N ALA A 157 3.87 9.49 10.31
CA ALA A 157 3.97 8.26 11.11
C ALA A 157 2.60 7.57 11.23
N GLY A 158 2.55 6.28 10.95
CA GLY A 158 1.33 5.46 11.00
C GLY A 158 0.45 5.53 9.76
N ALA A 159 0.84 6.23 8.69
CA ALA A 159 0.10 6.20 7.43
C ALA A 159 -0.06 4.76 6.92
N SER A 160 -1.24 4.41 6.39
CA SER A 160 -1.45 3.05 5.88
C SER A 160 -0.53 2.75 4.70
N TYR A 161 -0.09 1.51 4.56
CA TYR A 161 0.81 1.08 3.49
C TYR A 161 0.18 1.30 2.11
N GLY A 162 -1.13 1.04 1.98
CA GLY A 162 -1.88 1.27 0.74
C GLY A 162 -1.93 2.74 0.30
N GLN A 163 -1.73 3.70 1.19
CA GLN A 163 -1.67 5.13 0.85
C GLN A 163 -0.29 5.58 0.33
N ARG A 164 0.72 4.71 0.35
CA ARG A 164 2.12 5.05 0.03
C ARG A 164 2.53 4.71 -1.40
N ALA A 165 1.69 4.00 -2.15
CA ALA A 165 1.98 3.51 -3.50
C ALA A 165 3.34 2.76 -3.60
N LEU A 166 3.72 2.03 -2.56
CA LEU A 166 4.97 1.26 -2.51
C LEU A 166 4.78 -0.16 -3.06
N PRO A 167 5.79 -0.72 -3.74
CA PRO A 167 5.74 -2.10 -4.19
C PRO A 167 5.94 -3.09 -3.02
N PRO A 168 5.43 -4.33 -3.11
CA PRO A 168 5.53 -5.32 -2.05
C PRO A 168 6.96 -5.57 -1.53
N SER A 169 7.97 -5.43 -2.39
CA SER A 169 9.38 -5.58 -2.02
C SER A 169 9.85 -4.60 -0.94
N SER A 170 9.20 -3.44 -0.77
CA SER A 170 9.56 -2.47 0.28
C SER A 170 9.27 -2.97 1.70
N LEU A 171 8.55 -4.10 1.85
CA LEU A 171 8.30 -4.77 3.13
C LEU A 171 9.34 -5.85 3.45
N ALA A 172 10.31 -6.12 2.57
CA ALA A 172 11.35 -7.11 2.81
C ALA A 172 12.28 -6.66 3.95
N THR A 173 12.58 -7.58 4.88
CA THR A 173 13.50 -7.35 6.01
C THR A 173 14.89 -7.91 5.78
N SER A 174 15.07 -8.74 4.76
CA SER A 174 16.37 -9.08 4.22
C SER A 174 16.74 -8.04 3.19
N ASP A 175 17.78 -7.27 3.46
CA ASP A 175 18.44 -6.45 2.45
C ASP A 175 18.85 -7.38 1.31
N PRO A 176 18.39 -7.17 0.05
CA PRO A 176 19.05 -7.83 -1.06
C PRO A 176 20.47 -7.25 -1.11
N ALA A 177 21.43 -8.05 -0.64
CA ALA A 177 22.86 -7.76 -0.77
C ALA A 177 23.24 -7.42 -2.22
#